data_AF-A0A8S3B6V7-F1
#
_entry.id   AF-A0A8S3B6V7-F1
#
_cell.length_a   1.000
_cell.length_b   1.000
_cell.length_c   1.000
_cell.angle_alpha   90.00
_cell.angle_beta   90.00
_cell.angle_gamma   90.00
#
_symmetry.space_group_name_H-M   'P 1'
#
loop_
_entity.id
_entity.type
_entity.pdbx_description
1 polymer ?
#
loop_
_entity_poly.entity_id
_entity_poly.type
_entity_poly.pdbx_seq_one_letter_code
_entity_poly.pdbx_strand_id
1 'polypeptide(L)'
;MMKELHQIVTTCLGSPPEQITFEYYDVNKQNKKIGPISPIEFYQQVVKPVFNIDNKVCLVNDPRASNAYGRLYTVEYLGNIVGGQKTRYNNQPIRVLKQAVYDSIVADEAVWFGVDFGKHMHAKYGILDLKIFDTQLYFNSNFPCQTKASRLAYGESLMTHAMVFTGIHVEKGSSNDTNENNQSTDLQFIRYRVENSHGDDKADKGYVVMTDDWFNEYLYEVVVDKKHLSNEVLAVVEQEPICLKAWDPMGALAD
;
A
#
# COMPACT_ATOMS: atom_id res chain seq x y z
N MET A 1 22.23 -27.24 0.98
CA MET A 1 21.12 -26.29 0.76
C MET A 1 21.40 -24.88 1.30
N MET A 2 21.17 -24.53 2.57
CA MET A 2 21.29 -23.11 3.02
C MET A 2 22.68 -22.48 2.81
N LYS A 3 23.76 -23.24 3.02
CA LYS A 3 25.13 -22.78 2.75
C LYS A 3 25.34 -22.43 1.28
N GLU A 4 24.80 -23.23 0.36
CA GLU A 4 24.92 -23.01 -1.09
C GLU A 4 24.09 -21.79 -1.52
N LEU A 5 22.87 -21.66 -1.00
CA LEU A 5 22.02 -20.48 -1.25
C LEU A 5 22.71 -19.21 -0.77
N HIS A 6 23.24 -19.22 0.46
CA HIS A 6 23.99 -18.09 1.00
C HIS A 6 25.20 -17.74 0.11
N GLN A 7 25.95 -18.73 -0.38
CA GLN A 7 27.09 -18.49 -1.26
C GLN A 7 26.67 -17.87 -2.60
N ILE A 8 25.58 -18.35 -3.22
CA ILE A 8 25.06 -17.79 -4.47
C ILE A 8 24.65 -16.32 -4.25
N VAL A 9 23.83 -16.05 -3.22
CA VAL A 9 23.33 -14.70 -2.93
C VAL A 9 24.47 -13.73 -2.63
N THR A 10 25.42 -14.11 -1.77
CA THR A 10 26.55 -13.24 -1.41
C THR A 10 27.54 -13.03 -2.56
N THR A 11 27.64 -13.97 -3.49
CA THR A 11 28.44 -13.79 -4.72
C THR A 11 27.79 -12.77 -5.66
N CYS A 12 26.45 -12.76 -5.76
CA CYS A 12 25.74 -11.82 -6.63
C CYS A 12 25.56 -10.43 -6.00
N LEU A 13 25.31 -10.35 -4.69
CA LEU A 13 24.90 -9.12 -4.00
C LEU A 13 25.94 -8.55 -3.02
N GLY A 14 27.00 -9.31 -2.74
CA GLY A 14 27.94 -9.01 -1.66
C GLY A 14 27.49 -9.53 -0.30
N SER A 15 28.40 -9.54 0.67
CA SER A 15 28.09 -9.89 2.06
C SER A 15 27.52 -8.67 2.81
N PRO A 16 26.36 -8.79 3.49
CA PRO A 16 25.84 -7.71 4.32
C PRO A 16 26.83 -7.30 5.41
N PRO A 17 27.05 -5.99 5.65
CA PRO A 17 28.00 -5.54 6.66
C PRO A 17 27.46 -5.76 8.08
N GLU A 18 28.31 -6.26 8.97
CA GLU A 18 27.99 -6.37 10.41
C GLU A 18 27.99 -5.01 11.10
N GLN A 19 28.87 -4.11 10.64
CA GLN A 19 28.96 -2.73 11.09
C GLN A 19 29.16 -1.79 9.90
N ILE A 20 28.56 -0.62 9.99
CA ILE A 20 28.72 0.47 9.03
C ILE A 20 29.20 1.73 9.75
N THR A 21 29.83 2.62 8.98
CA THR A 21 30.03 4.02 9.36
C THR A 21 29.40 4.87 8.27
N PHE A 22 28.31 5.56 8.60
CA PHE A 22 27.59 6.42 7.66
C PHE A 22 28.10 7.86 7.79
N GLU A 23 28.74 8.37 6.75
CA GLU A 23 29.26 9.73 6.67
C GLU A 23 28.51 10.50 5.59
N TYR A 24 28.03 11.70 5.94
CA TYR A 24 27.24 12.54 5.02
C TYR A 24 27.42 14.02 5.34
N TYR A 25 27.00 14.87 4.41
CA TYR A 25 26.88 16.31 4.64
C TYR A 25 25.41 16.65 4.86
N ASP A 26 25.11 17.39 5.92
CA ASP A 26 23.75 17.90 6.14
C ASP A 26 23.43 19.09 5.21
N VAL A 27 22.20 19.58 5.29
CA VAL A 27 21.74 20.74 4.51
C VAL A 27 22.54 22.03 4.77
N ASN A 28 23.26 22.11 5.89
CA ASN A 28 24.15 23.21 6.25
C ASN A 28 25.59 22.96 5.78
N LYS A 29 25.82 21.93 4.96
CA LYS A 29 27.14 21.49 4.46
C LYS A 29 28.10 21.09 5.59
N GLN A 30 27.58 20.72 6.76
CA GLN A 30 28.41 20.21 7.86
C GLN A 30 28.60 18.70 7.69
N ASN A 31 29.85 18.24 7.84
CA ASN A 31 30.13 16.81 7.87
C ASN A 31 29.53 16.19 9.14
N LYS A 32 28.81 15.09 8.96
CA LYS A 32 28.19 14.27 10.01
C LYS A 32 28.66 12.83 9.83
N LYS A 33 28.69 12.10 10.95
CA LYS A 33 29.12 10.71 11.02
C LYS A 33 28.29 9.96 12.04
N ILE A 34 27.84 8.77 11.67
CA ILE A 34 27.16 7.81 12.56
C ILE A 34 27.89 6.47 12.43
N GLY A 35 28.49 6.01 13.51
CA GLY A 35 29.13 4.69 13.58
C GLY A 35 30.53 4.70 14.21
N PRO A 36 31.17 3.52 14.36
CA PRO A 36 30.69 2.21 13.89
C PRO A 36 29.42 1.76 14.60
N ILE A 37 28.45 1.25 13.84
CA ILE A 37 27.13 0.82 14.33
C ILE A 37 26.62 -0.36 13.50
N SER A 38 25.93 -1.31 14.13
CA SER A 38 25.27 -2.38 13.37
C SER A 38 23.99 -1.90 12.66
N PRO A 39 23.53 -2.56 11.59
CA PRO A 39 22.27 -2.20 10.94
C PRO A 39 21.05 -2.22 11.90
N ILE A 40 21.02 -3.13 12.87
CA ILE A 40 19.94 -3.23 13.87
C ILE A 40 19.97 -2.02 14.81
N GLU A 41 21.14 -1.66 15.33
CA GLU A 41 21.29 -0.49 16.19
C GLU A 41 20.99 0.81 15.42
N PHE A 42 21.39 0.90 14.14
CA PHE A 42 21.04 2.04 13.29
C PHE A 42 19.53 2.19 13.15
N TYR A 43 18.80 1.09 12.88
CA TYR A 43 17.33 1.12 12.88
C TYR A 43 16.80 1.57 14.24
N GLN A 44 17.24 0.96 15.34
CA GLN A 44 16.72 1.25 16.69
C GLN A 44 16.98 2.70 17.15
N GLN A 45 18.14 3.27 16.83
CA GLN A 45 18.56 4.58 17.33
C GLN A 45 18.21 5.73 16.38
N VAL A 46 18.22 5.50 15.05
CA VAL A 46 18.04 6.56 14.05
C VAL A 46 16.64 6.52 13.42
N VAL A 47 16.16 5.32 13.04
CA VAL A 47 14.91 5.19 12.26
C VAL A 47 13.70 4.98 13.15
N LYS A 48 13.72 3.99 14.05
CA LYS A 48 12.59 3.61 14.91
C LYS A 48 11.98 4.77 15.70
N PRO A 49 12.74 5.77 16.22
CA PRO A 49 12.15 6.91 16.93
C PRO A 49 11.27 7.81 16.05
N VAL A 50 11.53 7.86 14.74
CA VAL A 50 10.75 8.68 13.79
C VAL A 50 9.81 7.85 12.92
N PHE A 51 10.12 6.57 12.71
CA PHE A 51 9.32 5.63 11.96
C PHE A 51 9.43 4.23 12.59
N ASN A 52 8.47 3.92 13.48
CA ASN A 52 8.41 2.62 14.14
C ASN A 52 7.50 1.66 13.35
N ILE A 53 8.09 0.59 12.78
CA ILE A 53 7.34 -0.42 12.04
C ILE A 53 6.32 -1.15 12.91
N ASP A 54 6.58 -1.28 14.23
CA ASP A 54 5.69 -1.97 15.17
C ASP A 54 4.37 -1.22 15.40
N ASN A 55 4.29 0.05 14.99
CA ASN A 55 3.07 0.86 15.06
C ASN A 55 2.23 0.81 13.79
N LYS A 56 2.74 0.17 12.72
CA LYS A 56 2.08 0.18 11.42
C LYS A 56 1.10 -0.99 11.33
N VAL A 57 -0.07 -0.71 10.78
CA VAL A 57 -1.16 -1.66 10.59
C VAL A 57 -1.47 -1.75 9.10
N CYS A 58 -1.50 -2.98 8.60
CA CYS A 58 -1.91 -3.29 7.24
C CYS A 58 -3.44 -3.40 7.17
N LEU A 59 -4.06 -2.52 6.39
CA LEU A 59 -5.46 -2.57 6.03
C LEU A 59 -5.58 -3.05 4.58
N VAL A 60 -6.53 -3.95 4.33
CA VAL A 60 -6.89 -4.37 2.98
C VAL A 60 -8.34 -4.07 2.65
N ASN A 61 -8.65 -3.95 1.37
CA ASN A 61 -10.01 -3.99 0.87
C ASN A 61 -10.20 -5.18 -0.08
N ASP A 62 -10.74 -6.25 0.48
CA ASP A 62 -11.17 -7.43 -0.24
C ASP A 62 -12.71 -7.53 -0.19
N PRO A 63 -13.40 -7.14 -1.28
CA PRO A 63 -14.86 -7.13 -1.33
C PRO A 63 -15.48 -8.50 -1.65
N ARG A 64 -14.71 -9.59 -1.72
CA ARG A 64 -15.27 -10.92 -1.97
C ARG A 64 -16.21 -11.31 -0.84
N ALA A 65 -17.41 -11.81 -1.17
CA ALA A 65 -18.45 -12.13 -0.19
C ALA A 65 -18.02 -13.19 0.85
N SER A 66 -17.05 -14.05 0.52
CA SER A 66 -16.47 -15.02 1.47
C SER A 66 -15.63 -14.36 2.58
N ASN A 67 -15.20 -13.12 2.37
CA ASN A 67 -14.21 -12.43 3.19
C ASN A 67 -14.87 -11.19 3.79
N ALA A 68 -15.59 -11.39 4.90
CA ALA A 68 -16.24 -10.30 5.62
C ALA A 68 -15.24 -9.22 6.08
N TYR A 69 -15.67 -7.96 6.02
CA TYR A 69 -14.98 -6.84 6.67
C TYR A 69 -14.99 -6.99 8.20
N GLY A 70 -14.08 -6.29 8.88
CA GLY A 70 -13.91 -6.36 10.33
C GLY A 70 -13.31 -7.69 10.82
N ARG A 71 -12.67 -8.44 9.91
CA ARG A 71 -12.02 -9.71 10.18
C ARG A 71 -10.56 -9.66 9.78
N LEU A 72 -9.76 -10.42 10.50
CA LEU A 72 -8.35 -10.58 10.22
C LEU A 72 -8.10 -11.82 9.37
N TYR A 73 -7.26 -11.68 8.36
CA TYR A 73 -6.88 -12.76 7.46
C TYR A 73 -5.37 -12.95 7.43
N THR A 74 -4.95 -14.14 7.03
CA THR A 74 -3.58 -14.48 6.66
C THR A 74 -3.61 -15.41 5.46
N VAL A 75 -2.51 -15.55 4.73
CA VAL A 75 -2.43 -16.44 3.56
C VAL A 75 -1.48 -17.59 3.88
N GLU A 76 -1.91 -18.82 3.61
CA GLU A 76 -1.12 -20.02 3.88
C GLU A 76 0.24 -19.96 3.16
N TYR A 77 1.31 -20.30 3.88
CA TYR A 77 2.71 -20.23 3.41
C TYR A 77 3.24 -18.86 2.97
N LEU A 78 2.43 -17.79 3.07
CA LEU A 78 2.90 -16.44 2.77
C LEU A 78 3.73 -15.89 3.94
N GLY A 79 5.05 -15.86 3.75
CA GLY A 79 6.01 -15.32 4.70
C GLY A 79 7.44 -15.57 4.23
N ASN A 80 8.40 -14.87 4.84
CA ASN A 80 9.80 -14.92 4.45
C ASN A 80 10.76 -15.31 5.60
N ILE A 81 10.27 -15.42 6.84
CA ILE A 81 11.05 -15.77 8.02
C ILE A 81 10.37 -16.92 8.75
N VAL A 82 11.08 -18.05 8.93
CA VAL A 82 10.60 -19.20 9.69
C VAL A 82 10.39 -18.78 11.16
N GLY A 83 9.17 -18.98 11.68
CA GLY A 83 8.80 -18.54 13.03
C GLY A 83 8.65 -17.02 13.20
N GLY A 84 8.71 -16.26 12.09
CA GLY A 84 8.45 -14.83 12.08
C GLY A 84 6.97 -14.49 12.25
N GLN A 85 6.67 -13.19 12.21
CA GLN A 85 5.28 -12.75 12.20
C GLN A 85 4.60 -13.21 10.90
N LYS A 86 3.38 -13.72 11.02
CA LYS A 86 2.54 -14.04 9.86
C LYS A 86 2.17 -12.73 9.14
N THR A 87 1.94 -12.78 7.83
CA THR A 87 1.26 -11.70 7.12
C THR A 87 -0.18 -11.58 7.64
N ARG A 88 -0.59 -10.39 8.06
CA ARG A 88 -1.90 -10.14 8.69
C ARG A 88 -2.63 -9.02 7.94
N TYR A 89 -3.78 -9.36 7.39
CA TYR A 89 -4.63 -8.46 6.61
C TYR A 89 -5.89 -8.10 7.38
N ASN A 90 -6.03 -6.83 7.76
CA ASN A 90 -7.23 -6.32 8.39
C ASN A 90 -8.21 -5.87 7.29
N ASN A 91 -9.19 -6.70 6.96
CA ASN A 91 -10.10 -6.42 5.84
C ASN A 91 -11.15 -5.39 6.25
N GLN A 92 -11.22 -4.29 5.51
CA GLN A 92 -12.05 -3.13 5.81
C GLN A 92 -12.77 -2.59 4.57
N PRO A 93 -13.91 -1.88 4.73
CA PRO A 93 -14.53 -1.15 3.64
C PRO A 93 -13.55 -0.10 3.09
N ILE A 94 -13.56 0.10 1.77
CA ILE A 94 -12.62 1.01 1.08
C ILE A 94 -12.59 2.41 1.68
N ARG A 95 -13.73 2.89 2.21
CA ARG A 95 -13.85 4.18 2.89
C ARG A 95 -12.94 4.30 4.11
N VAL A 96 -12.77 3.23 4.89
CA VAL A 96 -11.87 3.20 6.06
C VAL A 96 -10.43 3.39 5.62
N LEU A 97 -10.02 2.74 4.52
CA LEU A 97 -8.68 2.89 3.95
C LEU A 97 -8.45 4.34 3.49
N LYS A 98 -9.41 4.94 2.76
CA LYS A 98 -9.30 6.34 2.33
C LYS A 98 -9.16 7.32 3.48
N GLN A 99 -9.96 7.14 4.53
CA GLN A 99 -9.90 7.99 5.71
C GLN A 99 -8.55 7.84 6.42
N ALA A 100 -8.06 6.61 6.60
CA ALA A 100 -6.75 6.36 7.21
C ALA A 100 -5.60 6.97 6.39
N VAL A 101 -5.67 6.90 5.05
CA VAL A 101 -4.71 7.56 4.15
C VAL A 101 -4.76 9.08 4.35
N TYR A 102 -5.95 9.68 4.36
CA TYR A 102 -6.11 11.11 4.58
C TYR A 102 -5.55 11.56 5.94
N ASP A 103 -5.90 10.86 7.02
CA ASP A 103 -5.45 11.19 8.38
C ASP A 103 -3.92 11.08 8.51
N SER A 104 -3.30 10.12 7.81
CA SER A 104 -1.84 9.97 7.74
C SER A 104 -1.18 11.11 6.96
N ILE A 105 -1.70 11.43 5.76
CA ILE A 105 -1.13 12.48 4.92
C ILE A 105 -1.27 13.86 5.57
N VAL A 106 -2.39 14.14 6.23
CA VAL A 106 -2.60 15.40 6.99
C VAL A 106 -1.67 15.47 8.21
N ALA A 107 -1.29 14.32 8.77
CA ALA A 107 -0.31 14.22 9.84
C ALA A 107 1.15 14.16 9.35
N ASP A 108 1.40 14.54 8.08
CA ASP A 108 2.73 14.59 7.45
C ASP A 108 3.44 13.23 7.39
N GLU A 109 2.68 12.14 7.25
CA GLU A 109 3.20 10.78 7.10
C GLU A 109 2.72 10.14 5.80
N ALA A 110 3.67 9.87 4.89
CA ALA A 110 3.42 9.19 3.63
C ALA A 110 2.95 7.74 3.83
N VAL A 111 2.13 7.22 2.91
CA VAL A 111 1.45 5.93 3.08
C VAL A 111 1.90 4.94 2.02
N TRP A 112 2.50 3.82 2.43
CA TRP A 112 2.73 2.69 1.55
C TRP A 112 1.40 2.04 1.18
N PHE A 113 1.25 1.64 -0.08
CA PHE A 113 0.04 0.98 -0.55
C PHE A 113 0.32 0.02 -1.71
N GLY A 114 -0.60 -0.92 -1.94
CA GLY A 114 -0.51 -1.92 -2.98
C GLY A 114 -1.76 -1.99 -3.86
N VAL A 115 -1.55 -2.12 -5.18
CA VAL A 115 -2.57 -1.95 -6.23
C VAL A 115 -2.36 -2.89 -7.42
N ASP A 116 -3.34 -2.95 -8.32
CA ASP A 116 -3.15 -3.45 -9.69
C ASP A 116 -2.74 -2.31 -10.63
N PHE A 117 -1.43 -2.02 -10.71
CA PHE A 117 -0.93 -0.79 -11.36
C PHE A 117 -1.18 -0.77 -12.88
N GLY A 118 -1.27 -1.94 -13.52
CA GLY A 118 -1.43 -2.05 -14.96
C GLY A 118 -2.81 -1.65 -15.50
N LYS A 119 -3.83 -1.53 -14.62
CA LYS A 119 -5.21 -1.30 -15.03
C LYS A 119 -5.50 0.19 -15.22
N HIS A 120 -6.17 0.53 -16.33
CA HIS A 120 -6.61 1.90 -16.64
C HIS A 120 -5.54 2.97 -16.37
N MET A 121 -4.32 2.70 -16.85
CA MET A 121 -3.14 3.52 -16.61
C MET A 121 -2.56 4.05 -17.91
N HIS A 122 -2.22 5.34 -17.94
CA HIS A 122 -1.47 5.95 -19.04
C HIS A 122 -0.03 6.26 -18.62
N ALA A 123 0.88 5.32 -18.84
CA ALA A 123 2.26 5.35 -18.35
C ALA A 123 3.02 6.66 -18.65
N LYS A 124 2.94 7.18 -19.89
CA LYS A 124 3.67 8.40 -20.29
C LYS A 124 3.25 9.64 -19.49
N TYR A 125 1.99 9.74 -19.11
CA TYR A 125 1.45 10.89 -18.38
C TYR A 125 1.29 10.61 -16.88
N GLY A 126 1.50 9.37 -16.45
CA GLY A 126 1.33 8.97 -15.06
C GLY A 126 -0.08 9.19 -14.55
N ILE A 127 -1.09 8.80 -15.32
CA ILE A 127 -2.50 8.98 -14.92
C ILE A 127 -3.12 7.60 -14.67
N LEU A 128 -3.69 7.45 -13.47
CA LEU A 128 -4.51 6.31 -13.06
C LEU A 128 -5.98 6.77 -12.95
N ASP A 129 -6.75 6.54 -14.00
CA ASP A 129 -8.13 7.02 -14.13
C ASP A 129 -8.96 6.02 -14.93
N LEU A 130 -10.11 5.61 -14.38
CA LEU A 130 -11.02 4.69 -15.06
C LEU A 130 -11.49 5.20 -16.43
N LYS A 131 -11.55 6.53 -16.60
CA LYS A 131 -12.02 7.22 -17.80
C LYS A 131 -10.89 7.60 -18.77
N ILE A 132 -9.65 7.15 -18.51
CA ILE A 132 -8.51 7.47 -19.37
C ILE A 132 -8.62 6.85 -20.78
N PHE A 133 -9.40 5.78 -20.92
CA PHE A 133 -9.68 5.10 -22.20
C PHE A 133 -11.19 5.05 -22.44
N ASP A 134 -11.64 5.58 -23.58
CA ASP A 134 -13.06 5.55 -23.97
C ASP A 134 -13.39 4.26 -24.74
N THR A 135 -13.53 3.16 -23.99
CA THR A 135 -13.85 1.84 -24.53
C THR A 135 -15.25 1.77 -25.12
N GLN A 136 -16.19 2.56 -24.61
CA GLN A 136 -17.55 2.64 -25.11
C GLN A 136 -17.57 3.29 -26.50
N LEU A 137 -16.86 4.39 -26.72
CA LEU A 137 -16.75 5.02 -28.03
C LEU A 137 -16.11 4.10 -29.06
N TYR A 138 -15.05 3.38 -28.68
CA TYR A 138 -14.26 2.61 -29.64
C TYR A 138 -14.85 1.22 -29.93
N PHE A 139 -15.34 0.52 -28.91
CA PHE A 139 -15.81 -0.86 -29.03
C PHE A 139 -17.31 -1.04 -28.79
N ASN A 140 -18.05 0.03 -28.48
CA ASN A 140 -19.44 -0.06 -28.02
C ASN A 140 -19.58 -1.02 -26.83
N SER A 141 -18.64 -0.95 -25.88
CA SER A 141 -18.55 -1.82 -24.71
C SER A 141 -18.10 -1.06 -23.46
N ASN A 142 -18.73 -1.37 -22.32
CA ASN A 142 -18.38 -0.85 -21.00
C ASN A 142 -17.34 -1.75 -20.28
N PHE A 143 -16.37 -2.31 -21.00
CA PHE A 143 -15.39 -3.22 -20.41
C PHE A 143 -14.35 -2.46 -19.55
N PRO A 144 -13.97 -3.00 -18.36
CA PRO A 144 -14.55 -4.17 -17.70
C PRO A 144 -15.88 -3.85 -16.99
N CYS A 145 -16.90 -4.67 -17.22
CA CYS A 145 -18.21 -4.56 -16.56
C CYS A 145 -18.31 -5.34 -15.23
N GLN A 146 -17.19 -5.90 -14.78
CA GLN A 146 -17.10 -6.74 -13.59
C GLN A 146 -16.84 -5.89 -12.34
N THR A 147 -17.44 -6.29 -11.22
CA THR A 147 -17.11 -5.71 -9.90
C THR A 147 -15.69 -6.10 -9.47
N LYS A 148 -15.08 -5.31 -8.58
CA LYS A 148 -13.77 -5.63 -7.97
C LYS A 148 -13.71 -7.04 -7.37
N ALA A 149 -14.77 -7.46 -6.67
CA ALA A 149 -14.88 -8.82 -6.12
C ALA A 149 -14.84 -9.90 -7.22
N SER A 150 -15.52 -9.66 -8.33
CA SER A 150 -15.52 -10.58 -9.47
C SER A 150 -14.15 -10.63 -10.14
N ARG A 151 -13.48 -9.47 -10.32
CA ARG A 151 -12.14 -9.44 -10.90
C ARG A 151 -11.12 -10.22 -10.07
N LEU A 152 -11.18 -10.12 -8.74
CA LEU A 152 -10.38 -10.96 -7.83
C LEU A 152 -10.71 -12.45 -7.95
N ALA A 153 -12.01 -12.80 -7.98
CA ALA A 153 -12.44 -14.20 -7.99
C ALA A 153 -12.15 -14.92 -9.32
N TYR A 154 -12.17 -14.19 -10.44
CA TYR A 154 -12.00 -14.74 -11.78
C TYR A 154 -10.59 -14.49 -12.37
N GLY A 155 -9.65 -13.94 -11.57
CA GLY A 155 -8.25 -13.79 -11.97
C GLY A 155 -7.97 -12.65 -12.96
N GLU A 156 -8.84 -11.65 -13.03
CA GLU A 156 -8.64 -10.46 -13.88
C GLU A 156 -7.81 -9.39 -13.17
N SER A 157 -7.88 -9.31 -11.84
CA SER A 157 -7.17 -8.31 -11.06
C SER A 157 -6.72 -8.86 -9.71
N LEU A 158 -5.54 -8.43 -9.29
CA LEU A 158 -4.90 -8.69 -8.00
C LEU A 158 -3.86 -7.60 -7.75
N MET A 159 -3.25 -7.59 -6.56
CA MET A 159 -2.17 -6.66 -6.26
C MET A 159 -0.88 -7.05 -7.00
N THR A 160 -0.35 -6.14 -7.83
CA THR A 160 0.82 -6.38 -8.68
C THR A 160 1.93 -5.37 -8.48
N HIS A 161 1.71 -4.30 -7.71
CA HIS A 161 2.72 -3.27 -7.49
C HIS A 161 2.48 -2.50 -6.20
N ALA A 162 3.56 -2.02 -5.60
CA ALA A 162 3.55 -1.19 -4.41
C ALA A 162 4.13 0.20 -4.67
N MET A 163 3.52 1.23 -4.09
CA MET A 163 3.88 2.64 -4.27
C MET A 163 3.65 3.42 -2.96
N VAL A 164 3.86 4.73 -2.98
CA VAL A 164 3.71 5.60 -1.79
C VAL A 164 2.82 6.80 -2.07
N PHE A 165 1.78 7.02 -1.27
CA PHE A 165 1.01 8.27 -1.29
C PHE A 165 1.78 9.38 -0.60
N THR A 166 1.85 10.53 -1.25
CA THR A 166 2.59 11.72 -0.77
C THR A 166 1.73 12.99 -0.76
N GLY A 167 0.47 12.89 -1.21
CA GLY A 167 -0.45 14.01 -1.19
C GLY A 167 -1.87 13.59 -1.56
N ILE A 168 -2.85 14.38 -1.14
CA ILE A 168 -4.25 14.15 -1.42
C ILE A 168 -4.95 15.48 -1.74
N HIS A 169 -5.84 15.45 -2.72
CA HIS A 169 -6.73 16.55 -3.04
C HIS A 169 -8.15 16.18 -2.59
N VAL A 170 -8.68 16.98 -1.66
CA VAL A 170 -10.03 16.85 -1.13
C VAL A 170 -10.78 18.15 -1.35
N GLU A 171 -12.08 18.05 -1.57
CA GLU A 171 -13.02 19.16 -1.63
C GLU A 171 -14.02 19.08 -0.48
N LYS A 172 -14.73 20.18 -0.20
CA LYS A 172 -15.78 20.20 0.81
C LYS A 172 -16.96 19.38 0.32
N GLY A 173 -17.38 18.37 1.07
CA GLY A 173 -18.52 17.52 0.72
C GLY A 173 -19.81 18.32 0.59
N SER A 174 -20.65 17.96 -0.40
CA SER A 174 -22.00 18.50 -0.51
C SER A 174 -22.93 17.75 0.46
N SER A 175 -23.93 18.41 1.03
CA SER A 175 -24.91 17.79 1.94
C SER A 175 -25.74 16.66 1.29
N ASN A 176 -25.58 16.46 -0.02
CA ASN A 176 -26.25 15.42 -0.81
C ASN A 176 -25.37 14.18 -1.04
N ASP A 177 -24.08 14.21 -0.65
CA ASP A 177 -23.19 13.05 -0.72
C ASP A 177 -23.37 12.21 0.55
N THR A 178 -24.45 11.43 0.58
CA THR A 178 -24.71 10.47 1.64
C THR A 178 -24.10 9.11 1.29
N ASN A 179 -23.36 8.52 2.22
CA ASN A 179 -22.93 7.12 2.09
C ASN A 179 -24.13 6.17 2.24
N GLU A 180 -23.93 4.87 1.97
CA GLU A 180 -24.92 3.79 2.20
C GLU A 180 -25.51 3.78 3.64
N ASN A 181 -24.86 4.43 4.60
CA ASN A 181 -25.30 4.59 6.00
C ASN A 181 -25.88 5.99 6.34
N ASN A 182 -26.23 6.83 5.35
CA ASN A 182 -26.76 8.20 5.56
C ASN A 182 -25.89 9.10 6.47
N GLN A 183 -24.57 8.87 6.49
CA GLN A 183 -23.62 9.78 7.13
C GLN A 183 -23.12 10.78 6.09
N SER A 184 -23.43 12.06 6.32
CA SER A 184 -22.82 13.19 5.61
C SER A 184 -21.32 13.16 5.84
N THR A 185 -20.55 13.38 4.78
CA THR A 185 -19.09 13.36 4.85
C THR A 185 -18.61 14.75 4.51
N ASP A 186 -17.91 15.39 5.46
CA ASP A 186 -17.44 16.77 5.27
C ASP A 186 -16.41 16.89 4.13
N LEU A 187 -15.89 15.77 3.62
CA LEU A 187 -14.82 15.69 2.63
C LEU A 187 -15.20 14.79 1.45
N GLN A 188 -15.00 15.31 0.24
CA GLN A 188 -15.03 14.57 -1.02
C GLN A 188 -13.59 14.31 -1.47
N PHE A 189 -13.21 13.05 -1.64
CA PHE A 189 -11.90 12.68 -2.17
C PHE A 189 -11.89 12.81 -3.70
N ILE A 190 -10.89 13.48 -4.25
CA ILE A 190 -10.81 13.75 -5.70
C ILE A 190 -9.68 12.95 -6.35
N ARG A 191 -8.46 13.12 -5.84
CA ARG A 191 -7.25 12.48 -6.39
C ARG A 191 -6.10 12.46 -5.40
N TYR A 192 -5.15 11.59 -5.68
CA TYR A 192 -3.99 11.30 -4.86
C TYR A 192 -2.72 11.53 -5.68
N ARG A 193 -1.68 12.05 -5.01
CA ARG A 193 -0.32 12.11 -5.54
C ARG A 193 0.44 10.87 -5.07
N VAL A 194 1.04 10.17 -6.03
CA VAL A 194 1.70 8.90 -5.81
C VAL A 194 3.16 9.00 -6.26
N GLU A 195 4.09 8.64 -5.39
CA GLU A 195 5.49 8.41 -5.72
C GLU A 195 5.68 6.97 -6.20
N ASN A 196 6.29 6.81 -7.37
CA ASN A 196 6.61 5.51 -7.95
C ASN A 196 8.13 5.27 -7.95
N SER A 197 8.55 4.01 -8.07
CA SER A 197 9.96 3.60 -7.98
C SER A 197 10.60 3.31 -9.35
N HIS A 198 10.08 3.90 -10.42
CA HIS A 198 10.47 3.60 -11.81
C HIS A 198 11.43 4.62 -12.46
N GLY A 199 12.07 5.48 -11.65
CA GLY A 199 12.95 6.55 -12.12
C GLY A 199 12.22 7.89 -12.32
N ASP A 200 12.99 8.96 -12.57
CA ASP A 200 12.50 10.34 -12.73
C ASP A 200 12.30 10.75 -14.20
N ASP A 201 12.55 9.83 -15.13
CA ASP A 201 12.37 9.98 -16.58
C ASP A 201 10.92 9.72 -17.04
N LYS A 202 10.11 9.10 -16.17
CA LYS A 202 8.71 8.75 -16.43
C LYS A 202 7.74 9.74 -15.78
N ALA A 203 6.57 9.88 -16.41
CA ALA A 203 5.46 10.69 -15.92
C ALA A 203 5.90 12.10 -15.49
N ASP A 204 5.51 12.55 -14.30
CA ASP A 204 5.98 13.81 -13.71
C ASP A 204 7.08 13.53 -12.68
N LYS A 205 8.31 13.37 -13.16
CA LYS A 205 9.49 13.08 -12.31
C LYS A 205 9.31 11.87 -11.39
N GLY A 206 8.74 10.80 -11.95
CA GLY A 206 8.46 9.56 -11.22
C GLY A 206 7.13 9.57 -10.44
N TYR A 207 6.41 10.70 -10.40
CA TYR A 207 5.11 10.79 -9.76
C TYR A 207 3.97 10.49 -10.72
N VAL A 208 2.92 9.86 -10.19
CA VAL A 208 1.65 9.62 -10.89
C VAL A 208 0.49 10.23 -10.11
N VAL A 209 -0.59 10.54 -10.81
CA VAL A 209 -1.85 11.03 -10.25
C VAL A 209 -2.88 9.92 -10.34
N MET A 210 -3.54 9.65 -9.22
CA MET A 210 -4.55 8.62 -9.10
C MET A 210 -5.89 9.24 -8.72
N THR A 211 -6.93 8.97 -9.49
CA THR A 211 -8.30 9.43 -9.18
C THR A 211 -8.91 8.61 -8.03
N ASP A 212 -9.89 9.18 -7.33
CA ASP A 212 -10.63 8.48 -6.27
C ASP A 212 -11.41 7.26 -6.79
N ASP A 213 -11.96 7.37 -8.00
CA ASP A 213 -12.61 6.24 -8.68
C ASP A 213 -11.64 5.09 -8.93
N TRP A 214 -10.39 5.40 -9.34
CA TRP A 214 -9.37 4.37 -9.53
C TRP A 214 -8.93 3.75 -8.20
N PHE A 215 -8.82 4.54 -7.12
CA PHE A 215 -8.58 4.04 -5.75
C PHE A 215 -9.62 2.96 -5.42
N ASN A 216 -10.91 3.23 -5.66
CA ASN A 216 -11.98 2.30 -5.35
C ASN A 216 -11.79 0.93 -6.00
N GLU A 217 -11.45 0.93 -7.29
CA GLU A 217 -11.47 -0.26 -8.12
C GLU A 217 -10.19 -1.09 -8.04
N TYR A 218 -9.02 -0.47 -7.88
CA TYR A 218 -7.74 -1.16 -8.08
C TYR A 218 -6.74 -1.03 -6.92
N LEU A 219 -7.09 -0.33 -5.82
CA LEU A 219 -6.31 -0.37 -4.59
C LEU A 219 -6.74 -1.51 -3.67
N TYR A 220 -5.79 -2.28 -3.16
CA TYR A 220 -6.08 -3.44 -2.32
C TYR A 220 -5.54 -3.32 -0.91
N GLU A 221 -4.42 -2.62 -0.70
CA GLU A 221 -3.73 -2.58 0.58
C GLU A 221 -3.20 -1.16 0.88
N VAL A 222 -3.28 -0.74 2.15
CA VAL A 222 -2.58 0.43 2.69
C VAL A 222 -1.96 0.10 4.04
N VAL A 223 -0.82 0.71 4.35
CA VAL A 223 -0.15 0.56 5.64
C VAL A 223 -0.05 1.92 6.32
N VAL A 224 -0.72 2.06 7.47
CA VAL A 224 -0.83 3.32 8.22
C VAL A 224 -0.48 3.13 9.69
N ASP A 225 -0.12 4.21 10.38
CA ASP A 225 0.09 4.17 11.83
C ASP A 225 -1.22 3.92 12.59
N LYS A 226 -1.17 3.06 13.61
CA LYS A 226 -2.31 2.73 14.48
C LYS A 226 -2.99 3.97 15.08
N LYS A 227 -2.28 5.09 15.24
CA LYS A 227 -2.85 6.35 15.76
C LYS A 227 -3.96 6.95 14.87
N HIS A 228 -4.04 6.54 13.60
CA HIS A 228 -5.05 7.00 12.64
C HIS A 228 -6.29 6.08 12.57
N LEU A 229 -6.32 5.01 13.36
CA LEU A 229 -7.36 3.99 13.27
C LEU A 229 -8.30 4.08 14.47
N SER A 230 -9.59 3.83 14.24
CA SER A 230 -10.56 3.71 15.32
C SER A 230 -10.26 2.47 16.17
N ASN A 231 -10.69 2.49 17.44
CA ASN A 231 -10.54 1.35 18.35
C ASN A 231 -11.19 0.07 17.79
N GLU A 232 -12.28 0.21 17.03
CA GLU A 232 -12.95 -0.92 16.37
C GLU A 232 -12.06 -1.58 15.31
N VAL A 233 -11.42 -0.78 14.45
CA VAL A 233 -10.50 -1.29 13.42
C VAL A 233 -9.26 -1.90 14.06
N LEU A 234 -8.73 -1.29 15.13
CA LEU A 234 -7.57 -1.81 15.86
C LEU A 234 -7.86 -3.14 16.57
N ALA A 235 -9.06 -3.31 17.11
CA ALA A 235 -9.46 -4.55 17.77
C ALA A 235 -9.41 -5.77 16.83
N VAL A 236 -9.52 -5.57 15.51
CA VAL A 236 -9.37 -6.64 14.50
C VAL A 236 -7.96 -7.22 14.50
N VAL A 237 -6.93 -6.42 14.82
CA VAL A 237 -5.53 -6.86 14.87
C VAL A 237 -5.27 -7.84 16.03
N GLU A 238 -6.18 -7.95 17.00
CA GLU A 238 -6.06 -8.93 18.10
C GLU A 238 -6.78 -10.26 17.81
N GLN A 239 -7.50 -10.35 16.68
CA GLN A 239 -8.20 -11.59 16.30
C GLN A 239 -7.23 -12.69 15.85
N GLU A 240 -7.65 -13.94 16.02
CA GLU A 240 -7.02 -15.07 15.33
C GLU A 240 -7.32 -14.96 13.83
N PRO A 241 -6.30 -14.90 12.95
CA PRO A 241 -6.53 -14.68 11.53
C PRO A 241 -7.16 -15.91 10.85
N ILE A 242 -8.14 -15.65 9.99
CA ILE A 242 -8.70 -16.63 9.07
C ILE A 242 -7.63 -16.93 8.00
N CYS A 243 -7.26 -18.21 7.87
CA CYS A 243 -6.24 -18.63 6.91
C CYS A 243 -6.85 -18.87 5.52
N LEU A 244 -6.49 -18.02 4.57
CA LEU A 244 -6.76 -18.16 3.15
C LEU A 244 -5.77 -19.15 2.52
N LYS A 245 -6.15 -19.75 1.40
CA LYS A 245 -5.31 -20.71 0.68
C LYS A 245 -4.06 -20.02 0.11
N ALA A 246 -2.98 -20.77 -0.07
CA ALA A 246 -1.69 -20.23 -0.51
C ALA A 246 -1.72 -19.48 -1.86
N TRP A 247 -2.67 -19.81 -2.73
CA TRP A 247 -2.86 -19.18 -4.05
C TRP A 247 -3.94 -18.10 -4.07
N ASP A 248 -4.40 -17.65 -2.90
CA ASP A 248 -5.39 -16.57 -2.82
C ASP A 248 -4.82 -15.25 -3.41
N PRO A 249 -5.59 -14.50 -4.22
CA PRO A 249 -5.11 -13.28 -4.89
C PRO A 249 -4.66 -12.18 -3.92
N MET A 250 -5.09 -12.21 -2.66
CA MET A 250 -4.63 -11.27 -1.63
C MET A 250 -3.23 -11.60 -1.11
N GLY A 251 -2.58 -12.67 -1.58
CA GLY A 251 -1.19 -12.99 -1.25
C GLY A 251 -0.15 -12.42 -2.23
N ALA A 252 -0.59 -11.84 -3.36
CA ALA A 252 0.31 -11.23 -4.33
C ALA A 252 0.77 -9.84 -3.88
N LEU A 253 1.97 -9.40 -4.25
CA LEU A 253 2.49 -8.06 -3.94
C LEU A 253 3.13 -7.39 -5.15
N ALA A 254 3.93 -8.13 -5.91
CA ALA A 254 4.51 -7.71 -7.17
C ALA A 254 4.64 -8.90 -8.12
N ASP A 255 3.95 -8.83 -9.26
CA ASP A 255 3.98 -9.83 -10.33
C ASP A 255 4.41 -9.14 -11.65
#